data_AF-A0A953IT72-F1
#
_entry.id   AF-A0A953IT72-F1
#
_cell.length_a   1.000
_cell.length_b   1.000
_cell.length_c   1.000
_cell.angle_alpha   90.00
_cell.angle_beta   90.00
_cell.angle_gamma   90.00
#
_symmetry.space_group_name_H-M   'P 1'
#
loop_
_entity.id
_entity.type
_entity.pdbx_description
1 polymer ?
#
loop_
_entity_poly.entity_id
_entity_poly.type
_entity_poly.pdbx_seq_one_letter_code
_entity_poly.pdbx_strand_id
1 'polypeptide(L)'
;MTERIRQFLKNRVNDGPCLVLDLDVVRENYTAFAKSLPDTRVFYAVKANPAPEILKVLAEMGSSFDVASITETQAVLAAGATPDRISYGNTIKKESEIATAHKLGITMFAVDCEAEVEKVARAAPGSRVICRIHCDGTGSEWPLSRKFGCEPDYATDILELAHKSGLVAHGISFHVGSQQHNVEAWD
;
A
#
# COMPACT_ATOMS: atom_id res chain seq x y z
N MET A 1 -6.24 22.18 -12.50
CA MET A 1 -5.15 22.16 -13.51
C MET A 1 -4.21 23.30 -13.22
N THR A 2 -2.92 23.02 -13.00
CA THR A 2 -1.91 24.04 -12.66
C THR A 2 -1.57 24.90 -13.87
N GLU A 3 -1.02 26.09 -13.64
CA GLU A 3 -0.60 26.97 -14.73
C GLU A 3 0.53 26.34 -15.57
N ARG A 4 1.41 25.56 -14.94
CA ARG A 4 2.45 24.79 -15.64
C ARG A 4 1.85 23.81 -16.65
N ILE A 5 0.82 23.07 -16.26
CA ILE A 5 0.12 22.15 -17.19
C ILE A 5 -0.53 22.95 -18.31
N ARG A 6 -1.23 24.05 -18.01
CA ARG A 6 -1.84 24.89 -19.06
C ARG A 6 -0.81 25.41 -20.05
N GLN A 7 0.34 25.87 -19.57
CA GLN A 7 1.41 26.38 -20.40
C GLN A 7 2.07 25.28 -21.23
N PHE A 8 2.26 24.07 -20.67
CA PHE A 8 2.72 22.91 -21.43
C PHE A 8 1.75 22.57 -22.57
N LEU A 9 0.44 22.50 -22.28
CA LEU A 9 -0.58 22.16 -23.26
C LEU A 9 -0.70 23.21 -24.37
N LYS A 10 -0.56 24.51 -24.07
CA LYS A 10 -0.56 25.58 -25.07
C LYS A 10 0.59 25.48 -26.07
N ASN A 11 1.77 25.04 -25.61
CA ASN A 11 2.99 24.98 -26.43
C ASN A 11 3.22 23.59 -27.04
N ARG A 12 2.33 22.64 -26.79
CA ARG A 12 2.48 21.27 -27.26
C ARG A 12 2.18 21.21 -28.76
N VAL A 13 3.10 20.61 -29.50
CA VAL A 13 3.04 20.50 -30.98
C VAL A 13 2.25 19.26 -31.44
N ASN A 14 2.08 18.25 -30.57
CA ASN A 14 1.39 17.01 -30.90
C ASN A 14 -0.10 17.06 -30.52
N ASP A 15 -0.97 16.66 -31.44
CA ASP A 15 -2.43 16.66 -31.27
C ASP A 15 -3.02 15.40 -30.61
N GLY A 16 -2.21 14.36 -30.35
CA GLY A 16 -2.68 13.12 -29.72
C GLY A 16 -2.96 13.25 -28.22
N PRO A 17 -3.67 12.30 -27.58
CA PRO A 17 -3.86 12.31 -26.12
C PRO A 17 -2.51 12.29 -25.38
N CYS A 18 -2.42 13.03 -24.27
CA CYS A 18 -1.27 12.98 -23.37
C CYS A 18 -1.68 12.96 -21.91
N LEU A 19 -0.87 12.30 -21.09
CA LEU A 19 -0.89 12.42 -19.64
C LEU A 19 0.20 13.43 -19.23
N VAL A 20 -0.19 14.46 -18.49
CA VAL A 20 0.74 15.44 -17.92
C VAL A 20 0.62 15.37 -16.41
N LEU A 21 1.74 15.09 -15.74
CA LEU A 21 1.81 14.97 -14.29
C LEU A 21 2.60 16.16 -13.75
N ASP A 22 1.99 16.93 -12.87
CA ASP A 22 2.69 17.98 -12.14
C ASP A 22 3.20 17.41 -10.81
N LEU A 23 4.51 17.16 -10.76
CA LEU A 23 5.15 16.59 -9.59
C LEU A 23 5.11 17.53 -8.39
N ASP A 24 4.96 18.85 -8.58
CA ASP A 24 4.85 19.78 -7.46
C ASP A 24 3.53 19.57 -6.71
N VAL A 25 2.44 19.28 -7.43
CA VAL A 25 1.15 18.91 -6.82
C VAL A 25 1.28 17.63 -6.00
N VAL A 26 2.06 16.65 -6.46
CA VAL A 26 2.34 15.43 -5.69
C VAL A 26 3.08 15.77 -4.40
N ARG A 27 4.10 16.64 -4.46
CA ARG A 27 4.85 17.08 -3.26
C ARG A 27 3.96 17.83 -2.28
N GLU A 28 3.15 18.75 -2.78
CA GLU A 28 2.21 19.54 -1.98
C GLU A 28 1.21 18.64 -1.26
N ASN A 29 0.59 17.70 -1.98
CA ASN A 29 -0.38 16.76 -1.42
C ASN A 29 0.24 15.84 -0.37
N TYR A 30 1.42 15.26 -0.65
CA TYR A 30 2.11 14.43 0.33
C TYR A 30 2.45 15.22 1.60
N THR A 31 2.99 16.44 1.44
CA THR A 31 3.36 17.29 2.57
C THR A 31 2.15 17.68 3.40
N ALA A 32 1.04 18.07 2.75
CA ALA A 32 -0.20 18.40 3.44
C ALA A 32 -0.75 17.21 4.21
N PHE A 33 -0.80 16.03 3.58
CA PHE A 33 -1.30 14.81 4.21
C PHE A 33 -0.45 14.37 5.41
N ALA A 34 0.88 14.31 5.24
CA ALA A 34 1.79 13.93 6.31
C ALA A 34 1.75 14.91 7.50
N LYS A 35 1.57 16.21 7.24
CA LYS A 35 1.43 17.23 8.31
C LYS A 35 0.12 17.11 9.08
N SER A 36 -0.96 16.71 8.42
CA SER A 36 -2.27 16.53 9.07
C SER A 36 -2.34 15.30 9.98
N LEU A 37 -1.44 14.32 9.79
CA LEU A 37 -1.36 13.09 10.57
C LEU A 37 0.08 12.82 11.07
N PRO A 38 0.62 13.68 11.97
CA PRO A 38 2.05 13.70 12.30
C PRO A 38 2.57 12.42 12.97
N ASP A 39 1.71 11.66 13.65
CA ASP A 39 2.06 10.41 14.33
C ASP A 39 1.95 9.18 13.41
N THR A 40 1.75 9.39 12.11
CA THR A 40 1.55 8.31 11.14
C THR A 40 2.67 8.25 10.11
N ARG A 41 2.84 7.08 9.50
CA ARG A 41 3.65 6.91 8.29
C ARG A 41 2.74 6.76 7.09
N VAL A 42 3.02 7.50 6.03
CA VAL A 42 2.25 7.43 4.79
C VAL A 42 2.78 6.30 3.93
N PHE A 43 1.96 5.27 3.71
CA PHE A 43 2.24 4.19 2.76
C PHE A 43 1.50 4.46 1.46
N TYR A 44 2.19 4.99 0.45
CA TYR A 44 1.59 5.25 -0.86
C TYR A 44 1.25 3.94 -1.57
N ALA A 45 -0.02 3.76 -1.94
CA ALA A 45 -0.47 2.59 -2.69
C ALA A 45 -0.02 2.67 -4.15
N VAL A 46 0.98 1.89 -4.53
CA VAL A 46 1.66 1.98 -5.84
C VAL A 46 0.69 1.75 -7.00
N LYS A 47 -0.26 0.83 -6.84
CA LYS A 47 -1.33 0.55 -7.81
C LYS A 47 -2.18 1.76 -8.22
N ALA A 48 -2.23 2.82 -7.40
CA ALA A 48 -2.98 4.03 -7.73
C ALA A 48 -2.37 4.76 -8.92
N ASN A 49 -1.04 4.88 -8.95
CA ASN A 49 -0.27 5.36 -10.10
C ASN A 49 1.21 4.94 -9.93
N PRO A 50 1.71 3.97 -10.73
CA PRO A 50 3.07 3.45 -10.61
C PRO A 50 4.11 4.23 -11.43
N ALA A 51 3.81 5.45 -11.88
CA ALA A 51 4.75 6.25 -12.67
C ALA A 51 6.10 6.42 -11.94
N PRO A 52 7.24 6.07 -12.57
CA PRO A 52 8.55 6.11 -11.90
C PRO A 52 8.90 7.47 -11.29
N GLU A 53 8.50 8.57 -11.94
CA GLU A 53 8.74 9.93 -11.47
C GLU A 53 7.96 10.25 -10.19
N ILE A 54 6.75 9.72 -10.04
CA ILE A 54 5.96 9.84 -8.80
C ILE A 54 6.63 9.05 -7.69
N LEU A 55 6.99 7.79 -7.96
CA LEU A 55 7.63 6.93 -6.96
C LEU A 55 8.95 7.52 -6.46
N LYS A 56 9.77 8.05 -7.38
CA LYS A 56 11.05 8.69 -7.04
C LYS A 56 10.85 9.91 -6.16
N VAL A 57 9.93 10.81 -6.52
CA VAL A 57 9.64 12.00 -5.71
C VAL A 57 9.14 11.62 -4.31
N LEU A 58 8.21 10.66 -4.21
CA LEU A 58 7.72 10.19 -2.91
C LEU A 58 8.81 9.50 -2.08
N ALA A 59 9.72 8.76 -2.72
CA ALA A 59 10.85 8.13 -2.04
C ALA A 59 11.82 9.18 -1.47
N GLU A 60 12.16 10.21 -2.26
CA GLU A 60 12.99 11.36 -1.84
C GLU A 60 12.36 12.14 -0.69
N MET A 61 11.03 12.24 -0.65
CA MET A 61 10.29 12.94 0.41
C MET A 61 10.11 12.15 1.71
N GLY A 62 10.50 10.87 1.75
CA GLY A 62 10.38 10.03 2.94
C GLY A 62 9.12 9.15 3.01
N SER A 63 8.32 9.04 1.94
CA SER A 63 7.12 8.17 1.92
C SER A 63 7.46 6.70 2.10
N SER A 64 6.61 5.96 2.81
CA SER A 64 6.57 4.50 2.70
C SER A 64 5.70 4.08 1.51
N PHE A 65 5.68 2.79 1.19
CA PHE A 65 4.97 2.25 0.03
C PHE A 65 4.18 1.00 0.38
N ASP A 66 2.92 0.96 -0.05
CA ASP A 66 2.10 -0.25 -0.07
C ASP A 66 2.15 -0.87 -1.48
N VAL A 67 2.65 -2.11 -1.56
CA VAL A 67 2.81 -2.87 -2.80
C VAL A 67 1.91 -4.10 -2.82
N ALA A 68 1.39 -4.42 -4.00
CA ALA A 68 0.51 -5.56 -4.24
C ALA A 68 1.17 -6.68 -5.06
N SER A 69 2.34 -6.43 -5.65
CA SER A 69 3.05 -7.38 -6.52
C SER A 69 4.57 -7.21 -6.46
N ILE A 70 5.32 -8.22 -6.91
CA ILE A 70 6.78 -8.13 -7.07
C ILE A 70 7.20 -7.04 -8.04
N THR A 71 6.43 -6.81 -9.11
CA THR A 71 6.70 -5.73 -10.06
C THR A 71 6.65 -4.37 -9.37
N GLU A 72 5.66 -4.15 -8.50
CA GLU A 72 5.57 -2.92 -7.71
C GLU A 72 6.72 -2.82 -6.70
N THR A 73 7.07 -3.92 -6.02
CA THR A 73 8.23 -3.98 -5.10
C THR A 73 9.52 -3.55 -5.81
N GLN A 74 9.78 -4.08 -7.00
CA GLN A 74 10.97 -3.74 -7.77
C GLN A 74 10.95 -2.27 -8.23
N ALA A 75 9.78 -1.75 -8.64
CA ALA A 75 9.64 -0.36 -9.05
C ALA A 75 9.94 0.61 -7.90
N VAL A 76 9.46 0.35 -6.68
CA VAL A 76 9.72 1.22 -5.53
C VAL A 76 11.17 1.13 -5.04
N LEU A 77 11.78 -0.06 -5.09
CA LEU A 77 13.22 -0.22 -4.78
C LEU A 77 14.08 0.53 -5.80
N ALA A 78 13.75 0.44 -7.10
CA ALA A 78 14.43 1.17 -8.16
C ALA A 78 14.26 2.70 -8.03
N ALA A 79 13.14 3.15 -7.47
CA ALA A 79 12.88 4.55 -7.15
C ALA A 79 13.68 5.06 -5.93
N GLY A 80 14.38 4.18 -5.21
CA GLY A 80 15.24 4.54 -4.07
C GLY A 80 14.61 4.32 -2.69
N ALA A 81 13.45 3.63 -2.61
CA ALA A 81 12.90 3.21 -1.32
C ALA A 81 13.75 2.08 -0.70
N THR A 82 13.88 2.09 0.62
CA THR A 82 14.52 0.99 1.37
C THR A 82 13.48 -0.09 1.74
N PRO A 83 13.88 -1.37 1.88
CA PRO A 83 12.93 -2.45 2.17
C PRO A 83 12.09 -2.26 3.46
N ASP A 84 12.63 -1.58 4.47
CA ASP A 84 11.93 -1.29 5.74
C ASP A 84 10.77 -0.28 5.59
N ARG A 85 10.73 0.46 4.47
CA ARG A 85 9.67 1.41 4.12
C ARG A 85 8.57 0.80 3.27
N ILE A 86 8.58 -0.53 3.05
CA ILE A 86 7.63 -1.20 2.16
C ILE A 86 6.75 -2.18 2.94
N SER A 87 5.44 -2.10 2.69
CA SER A 87 4.42 -3.06 3.13
C SER A 87 3.93 -3.86 1.93
N TYR A 88 3.90 -5.19 2.02
CA TYR A 88 3.24 -6.02 1.01
C TYR A 88 1.76 -6.22 1.41
N GLY A 89 0.90 -5.25 1.07
CA GLY A 89 -0.48 -5.16 1.56
C GLY A 89 -1.52 -6.02 0.83
N ASN A 90 -1.17 -6.74 -0.23
CA ASN A 90 -2.06 -7.73 -0.82
C ASN A 90 -2.23 -8.93 0.15
N THR A 91 -3.47 -9.26 0.52
CA THR A 91 -3.74 -10.36 1.44
C THR A 91 -3.67 -11.74 0.79
N ILE A 92 -3.71 -11.85 -0.54
CA ILE A 92 -3.62 -13.13 -1.25
C ILE A 92 -2.42 -13.13 -2.20
N LYS A 93 -1.34 -13.78 -1.79
CA LYS A 93 -0.05 -13.80 -2.50
C LYS A 93 0.34 -15.22 -2.91
N LYS A 94 1.10 -15.35 -4.01
CA LYS A 94 1.77 -16.62 -4.33
C LYS A 94 2.92 -16.84 -3.36
N GLU A 95 3.10 -18.08 -2.90
CA GLU A 95 4.20 -18.42 -1.98
C GLU A 95 5.59 -18.09 -2.57
N SER A 96 5.76 -18.27 -3.87
CA SER A 96 6.98 -17.87 -4.60
C SER A 96 7.21 -16.36 -4.62
N GLU A 97 6.15 -15.56 -4.66
CA GLU A 97 6.24 -14.09 -4.58
C GLU A 97 6.57 -13.64 -3.16
N ILE A 98 6.00 -14.28 -2.13
CA ILE A 98 6.39 -14.03 -0.73
C ILE A 98 7.89 -14.29 -0.54
N ALA A 99 8.38 -15.45 -0.99
CA ALA A 99 9.80 -15.80 -0.89
C ALA A 99 10.70 -14.81 -1.64
N THR A 100 10.25 -14.33 -2.80
CA THR A 100 11.00 -13.34 -3.60
C THR A 100 11.04 -11.98 -2.90
N ALA A 101 9.91 -11.50 -2.38
CA ALA A 101 9.84 -10.25 -1.62
C ALA A 101 10.72 -10.32 -0.38
N HIS A 102 10.69 -11.44 0.35
CA HIS A 102 11.54 -11.64 1.52
C HIS A 102 13.04 -11.61 1.19
N LYS A 103 13.45 -12.23 0.06
CA LYS A 103 14.84 -12.13 -0.45
C LYS A 103 15.26 -10.70 -0.81
N LEU A 104 14.30 -9.86 -1.20
CA LEU A 104 14.51 -8.42 -1.44
C LEU A 104 14.51 -7.59 -0.14
N GLY A 105 14.37 -8.23 1.03
CA GLY A 105 14.40 -7.59 2.35
C GLY A 105 13.03 -7.14 2.87
N ILE A 106 11.95 -7.47 2.18
CA ILE A 106 10.58 -7.13 2.62
C ILE A 106 10.19 -8.03 3.78
N THR A 107 9.80 -7.42 4.89
CA THR A 107 9.50 -8.13 6.16
C THR A 107 8.11 -7.87 6.70
N MET A 108 7.24 -7.17 5.96
CA MET A 108 5.89 -6.83 6.41
C MET A 108 4.86 -7.27 5.38
N PHE A 109 3.99 -8.20 5.76
CA PHE A 109 3.01 -8.83 4.87
C PHE A 109 1.60 -8.74 5.45
N ALA A 110 0.62 -8.38 4.62
CA ALA A 110 -0.78 -8.47 4.99
C ALA A 110 -1.30 -9.91 4.91
N VAL A 111 -2.16 -10.29 5.85
CA VAL A 111 -2.84 -11.59 5.91
C VAL A 111 -4.30 -11.40 6.32
N ASP A 112 -5.20 -12.27 5.87
CA ASP A 112 -6.61 -12.26 6.29
C ASP A 112 -7.18 -13.68 6.48
N CYS A 113 -6.33 -14.71 6.42
CA CYS A 113 -6.71 -16.10 6.68
C CYS A 113 -5.51 -16.95 7.14
N GLU A 114 -5.78 -18.10 7.75
CA GLU A 114 -4.77 -19.05 8.23
C GLU A 114 -3.83 -19.52 7.11
N ALA A 115 -4.37 -19.86 5.95
CA ALA A 115 -3.58 -20.32 4.80
C ALA A 115 -2.54 -19.27 4.34
N GLU A 116 -2.84 -17.97 4.48
CA GLU A 116 -1.88 -16.92 4.18
C GLU A 116 -0.78 -16.83 5.24
N VAL A 117 -1.13 -16.96 6.52
CA VAL A 117 -0.16 -17.01 7.63
C VAL A 117 0.82 -18.15 7.43
N GLU A 118 0.33 -19.35 7.12
CA GLU A 118 1.18 -20.52 6.89
C GLU A 118 2.13 -20.33 5.70
N LYS A 119 1.66 -19.72 4.61
CA LYS A 119 2.51 -19.39 3.46
C LYS A 119 3.62 -18.41 3.85
N VAL A 120 3.29 -17.36 4.62
CA VAL A 120 4.30 -16.39 5.11
C VAL A 120 5.29 -17.08 6.04
N ALA A 121 4.84 -17.95 6.94
CA ALA A 121 5.71 -18.69 7.86
C ALA A 121 6.74 -19.55 7.11
N ARG A 122 6.33 -20.23 6.03
CA ARG A 122 7.23 -21.04 5.20
C ARG A 122 8.16 -20.20 4.32
N ALA A 123 7.65 -19.16 3.69
CA ALA A 123 8.37 -18.42 2.64
C ALA A 123 9.16 -17.20 3.13
N ALA A 124 8.76 -16.62 4.28
CA ALA A 124 9.32 -15.40 4.85
C ALA A 124 9.41 -15.49 6.40
N PRO A 125 10.14 -16.48 6.94
CA PRO A 125 10.19 -16.75 8.38
C PRO A 125 10.65 -15.53 9.18
N GLY A 126 10.07 -15.33 10.37
CA GLY A 126 10.37 -14.19 11.24
C GLY A 126 9.81 -12.83 10.78
N SER A 127 9.07 -12.81 9.66
CA SER A 127 8.45 -11.58 9.17
C SER A 127 7.31 -11.09 10.07
N ARG A 128 7.04 -9.79 9.97
CA ARG A 128 5.87 -9.13 10.53
C ARG A 128 4.65 -9.40 9.67
N VAL A 129 3.54 -9.74 10.33
CA VAL A 129 2.23 -9.82 9.68
C VAL A 129 1.28 -8.78 10.24
N ILE A 130 0.49 -8.20 9.34
CA ILE A 130 -0.61 -7.31 9.69
C ILE A 130 -1.90 -8.00 9.24
N CYS A 131 -2.79 -8.26 10.18
CA CYS A 131 -4.08 -8.89 9.89
C CYS A 131 -5.05 -7.85 9.33
N ARG A 132 -5.59 -8.08 8.13
CA ARG A 132 -6.59 -7.20 7.55
C ARG A 132 -7.98 -7.62 8.02
N ILE A 133 -8.69 -6.68 8.63
CA ILE A 133 -10.09 -6.86 9.01
C ILE A 133 -11.03 -6.26 7.97
N HIS A 134 -12.24 -6.79 7.93
CA HIS A 134 -13.33 -6.31 7.12
C HIS A 134 -13.88 -4.97 7.65
N CYS A 135 -14.23 -4.08 6.73
CA CYS A 135 -15.09 -2.93 6.97
C CYS A 135 -16.19 -2.94 5.90
N ASP A 136 -17.41 -2.54 6.25
CA ASP A 136 -18.57 -2.62 5.35
C ASP A 136 -18.39 -1.82 4.05
N GLY A 137 -17.57 -0.76 4.09
CA GLY A 137 -17.26 0.12 2.97
C GLY A 137 -18.41 1.06 2.61
N THR A 138 -19.35 1.26 3.52
CA THR A 138 -20.53 2.11 3.29
C THR A 138 -20.10 3.54 2.96
N GLY A 139 -20.63 4.10 1.86
CA GLY A 139 -20.29 5.45 1.42
C GLY A 139 -19.08 5.56 0.46
N SER A 140 -18.39 4.46 0.15
CA SER A 140 -17.29 4.45 -0.82
C SER A 140 -17.79 4.21 -2.25
N GLU A 141 -17.12 4.83 -3.25
CA GLU A 141 -17.44 4.56 -4.66
C GLU A 141 -17.02 3.15 -5.10
N TRP A 142 -16.01 2.56 -4.44
CA TRP A 142 -15.54 1.19 -4.72
C TRP A 142 -15.41 0.37 -3.44
N PRO A 143 -16.48 -0.34 -3.04
CA PRO A 143 -16.44 -1.21 -1.86
C PRO A 143 -15.60 -2.46 -2.14
N LEU A 144 -14.54 -2.65 -1.35
CA LEU A 144 -13.66 -3.84 -1.40
C LEU A 144 -14.10 -4.93 -0.39
N SER A 145 -15.18 -4.67 0.34
CA SER A 145 -15.61 -5.38 1.54
C SER A 145 -15.88 -6.87 1.31
N ARG A 146 -16.43 -7.26 0.16
CA ARG A 146 -16.73 -8.68 -0.12
C ARG A 146 -15.54 -9.54 -0.55
N LYS A 147 -14.36 -8.95 -0.75
CA LYS A 147 -13.20 -9.65 -1.35
C LYS A 147 -12.04 -9.85 -0.37
N PHE A 148 -11.87 -8.96 0.60
CA PHE A 148 -10.68 -8.93 1.45
C PHE A 148 -11.03 -8.57 2.89
N GLY A 149 -10.26 -9.14 3.82
CA GLY A 149 -10.39 -8.91 5.25
C GLY A 149 -11.21 -9.99 5.95
N CYS A 150 -10.74 -10.40 7.13
CA CYS A 150 -11.48 -11.32 8.00
C CYS A 150 -12.49 -10.56 8.87
N GLU A 151 -13.43 -11.29 9.46
CA GLU A 151 -14.27 -10.73 10.53
C GLU A 151 -13.37 -10.27 11.71
N PRO A 152 -13.68 -9.15 12.38
CA PRO A 152 -12.89 -8.64 13.49
C PRO A 152 -12.63 -9.69 14.59
N ASP A 153 -13.64 -10.50 14.92
CA ASP A 153 -13.54 -11.56 15.93
C ASP A 153 -12.55 -12.68 15.53
N TYR A 154 -12.32 -12.87 14.22
CA TYR A 154 -11.38 -13.88 13.72
C TYR A 154 -9.94 -13.37 13.61
N ALA A 155 -9.73 -12.06 13.70
CA ALA A 155 -8.40 -11.45 13.60
C ALA A 155 -7.47 -11.88 14.73
N THR A 156 -8.01 -12.11 15.93
CA THR A 156 -7.26 -12.60 17.09
C THR A 156 -6.70 -13.99 16.85
N ASP A 157 -7.50 -14.88 16.26
CA ASP A 157 -7.09 -16.26 15.98
C ASP A 157 -5.98 -16.30 14.92
N ILE A 158 -6.11 -15.46 13.88
CA ILE A 158 -5.08 -15.30 12.84
C ILE A 158 -3.76 -14.80 13.41
N LEU A 159 -3.80 -13.78 14.28
CA LEU A 159 -2.61 -13.21 14.90
C LEU A 159 -1.97 -14.17 15.91
N GLU A 160 -2.77 -14.94 16.64
CA GLU A 160 -2.26 -15.99 17.54
C GLU A 160 -1.59 -17.12 16.75
N LEU A 161 -2.19 -17.55 15.64
CA LEU A 161 -1.58 -18.53 14.74
C LEU A 161 -0.26 -18.01 14.17
N ALA A 162 -0.19 -16.74 13.77
CA ALA A 162 1.04 -16.14 13.27
C ALA A 162 2.15 -16.18 14.31
N HIS A 163 1.83 -15.83 15.56
CA HIS A 163 2.78 -15.91 16.67
C HIS A 163 3.27 -17.35 16.91
N LYS A 164 2.35 -18.33 16.99
CA LYS A 164 2.68 -19.76 17.13
C LYS A 164 3.52 -20.30 15.97
N SER A 165 3.38 -19.70 14.79
CA SER A 165 4.13 -20.05 13.58
C SER A 165 5.50 -19.36 13.46
N GLY A 166 5.94 -18.64 14.49
CA GLY A 166 7.24 -17.96 14.51
C GLY A 166 7.28 -16.63 13.73
N LEU A 167 6.11 -16.05 13.42
CA LEU A 167 5.99 -14.71 12.84
C LEU A 167 5.75 -13.66 13.93
N VAL A 168 5.95 -12.39 13.58
CA VAL A 168 5.64 -11.27 14.48
C VAL A 168 4.23 -10.76 14.17
N ALA A 169 3.28 -11.03 15.06
CA ALA A 169 1.95 -10.44 15.04
C ALA A 169 2.06 -8.92 15.26
N HIS A 170 2.11 -8.14 14.18
CA HIS A 170 2.50 -6.73 14.24
C HIS A 170 1.32 -5.79 14.47
N GLY A 171 0.13 -6.16 14.00
CA GLY A 171 -1.07 -5.36 14.22
C GLY A 171 -2.20 -5.69 13.24
N ILE A 172 -3.13 -4.76 13.12
CA ILE A 172 -4.30 -4.85 12.25
C ILE A 172 -4.24 -3.80 11.14
N SER A 173 -4.96 -4.05 10.05
CA SER A 173 -5.21 -3.08 8.97
C SER A 173 -6.65 -3.18 8.50
N PHE A 174 -7.15 -2.12 7.90
CA PHE A 174 -8.46 -2.11 7.28
C PHE A 174 -8.48 -1.12 6.11
N HIS A 175 -9.53 -1.17 5.31
CA HIS A 175 -9.72 -0.22 4.22
C HIS A 175 -11.22 0.06 4.09
N VAL A 176 -11.62 1.29 4.38
CA VAL A 176 -13.02 1.76 4.40
C VAL A 176 -13.66 1.90 3.01
N GLY A 177 -13.05 1.30 1.99
CA GLY A 177 -13.38 1.51 0.56
C GLY A 177 -12.63 2.66 -0.10
N SER A 178 -12.47 2.58 -1.43
CA SER A 178 -11.75 3.61 -2.21
C SER A 178 -12.67 4.76 -2.57
N GLN A 179 -12.15 5.99 -2.57
CA GLN A 179 -12.92 7.23 -2.74
C GLN A 179 -14.07 7.31 -1.72
N GLN A 180 -13.70 7.21 -0.44
CA GLN A 180 -14.63 7.33 0.68
C GLN A 180 -14.89 8.81 0.98
N HIS A 181 -16.16 9.21 0.92
CA HIS A 181 -16.58 10.60 1.18
C HIS A 181 -17.21 10.77 2.57
N ASN A 182 -17.55 9.65 3.24
CA ASN A 182 -18.05 9.67 4.61
C ASN A 182 -16.88 9.69 5.60
N VAL A 183 -16.75 10.79 6.36
CA VAL A 183 -15.72 10.94 7.39
C VAL A 183 -15.94 10.02 8.59
N GLU A 184 -17.19 9.62 8.86
CA GLU A 184 -17.55 8.73 9.97
C GLU A 184 -17.16 7.26 9.68
N ALA A 185 -16.68 6.94 8.48
CA ALA A 185 -16.28 5.57 8.13
C ALA A 185 -15.02 5.08 8.86
N TRP A 186 -14.30 5.97 9.55
CA TRP A 186 -13.10 5.67 10.34
C TRP A 186 -13.36 5.60 11.85
N ASP A 187 -14.59 5.88 12.29
CA ASP A 187 -15.04 5.76 13.69
C ASP A 187 -15.58 4.34 13.98
#